data_AF-A0A7V2F0R9-F1
#
_entry.id   AF-A0A7V2F0R9-F1
#
_cell.length_a   1.000
_cell.length_b   1.000
_cell.length_c   1.000
_cell.angle_alpha   90.00
_cell.angle_beta   90.00
_cell.angle_gamma   90.00
#
_symmetry.space_group_name_H-M   'P 1'
#
loop_
_entity.id
_entity.type
_entity.pdbx_description
1 polymer ?
#
loop_
_entity_poly.entity_id
_entity_poly.type
_entity_poly.pdbx_seq_one_letter_code
_entity_poly.pdbx_strand_id
1 'polypeptide(L)'
;MEVKQLMMLWQKQSIKEYVMPAGFELRTYREGDAKGWIIACTDGLDTGAWREEDFYSKMLNADGIVHEGIFFIVDGRGEIAGTATGMIKPEPAHGYLHMVSVRPEFRGLGLGRILNTAVLKYLTEYGCTRVTLDTDDHRIPAIKSYLSAGFRPVLHSPDMVERWKSVMKNTGYKEINTFTEDDNTGPVITV
;
A
#
# COMPACT_ATOMS: atom_id res chain seq x y z
N MET A 1 -7.55 17.46 19.33
CA MET A 1 -7.32 16.00 19.22
C MET A 1 -6.59 15.78 17.90
N GLU A 2 -5.53 14.98 17.92
CA GLU A 2 -4.81 14.60 16.70
C GLU A 2 -5.73 13.76 15.80
N VAL A 3 -5.83 14.13 14.52
CA VAL A 3 -6.66 13.38 13.57
C VAL A 3 -5.86 12.16 13.14
N LYS A 4 -6.25 10.97 13.60
CA LYS A 4 -5.59 9.72 13.23
C LYS A 4 -5.81 9.40 11.73
N GLN A 5 -4.86 8.74 11.09
CA GLN A 5 -5.03 8.24 9.72
C GLN A 5 -6.02 7.06 9.67
N LEU A 6 -6.54 6.78 8.47
CA LEU A 6 -7.30 5.57 8.23
C LEU A 6 -6.36 4.38 8.19
N MET A 7 -6.78 3.25 8.76
CA MET A 7 -6.01 2.01 8.73
C MET A 7 -6.79 0.93 7.98
N MET A 8 -6.09 0.12 7.19
CA MET A 8 -6.67 -1.06 6.55
C MET A 8 -5.92 -2.32 6.94
N LEU A 9 -6.64 -3.43 7.04
CA LEU A 9 -6.12 -4.74 7.38
C LEU A 9 -6.39 -5.73 6.24
N TRP A 10 -5.38 -6.51 5.90
CA TRP A 10 -5.48 -7.72 5.11
C TRP A 10 -5.11 -8.92 6.00
N GLN A 11 -5.97 -9.93 6.06
CA GLN A 11 -5.69 -11.20 6.70
C GLN A 11 -5.43 -12.27 5.63
N LYS A 12 -4.62 -13.28 5.97
CA LYS A 12 -4.20 -14.34 5.05
C LYS A 12 -5.37 -14.97 4.34
N GLN A 13 -5.37 -14.82 3.02
CA GLN A 13 -6.39 -15.32 2.11
C GLN A 13 -5.76 -15.56 0.73
N SER A 14 -6.53 -16.08 -0.22
CA SER A 14 -6.08 -16.17 -1.61
C SER A 14 -5.75 -14.78 -2.17
N ILE A 15 -4.54 -14.60 -2.67
CA ILE A 15 -4.11 -13.34 -3.27
C ILE A 15 -4.55 -13.33 -4.74
N LYS A 16 -5.30 -12.30 -5.13
CA LYS A 16 -5.72 -12.09 -6.51
C LYS A 16 -4.53 -11.67 -7.37
N GLU A 17 -4.41 -12.27 -8.54
CA GLU A 17 -3.38 -11.90 -9.51
C GLU A 17 -3.91 -10.95 -10.58
N TYR A 18 -2.99 -10.15 -11.12
CA TYR A 18 -3.26 -9.20 -12.18
C TYR A 18 -2.21 -9.31 -13.26
N VAL A 19 -2.65 -9.19 -14.51
CA VAL A 19 -1.76 -9.21 -15.67
C VAL A 19 -1.02 -7.88 -15.75
N MET A 20 0.30 -7.94 -15.91
CA MET A 20 1.13 -6.77 -16.15
C MET A 20 0.78 -6.15 -17.52
N PRO A 21 0.50 -4.84 -17.60
CA PRO A 21 0.33 -4.17 -18.88
C PRO A 21 1.60 -4.28 -19.75
N ALA A 22 1.43 -4.36 -21.06
CA ALA A 22 2.56 -4.42 -21.99
C ALA A 22 3.48 -3.20 -21.83
N GLY A 23 4.80 -3.43 -21.91
CA GLY A 23 5.81 -2.37 -21.77
C GLY A 23 6.14 -2.01 -20.32
N PHE A 24 5.69 -2.80 -19.34
CA PHE A 24 6.07 -2.66 -17.93
C PHE A 24 6.67 -3.96 -17.38
N GLU A 25 7.56 -3.81 -16.41
CA GLU A 25 8.19 -4.92 -15.67
C GLU A 25 8.08 -4.66 -14.16
N LEU A 26 7.82 -5.70 -13.38
CA LEU A 26 7.91 -5.68 -11.92
C LEU A 26 9.28 -6.23 -11.50
N ARG A 27 9.99 -5.51 -10.66
CA ARG A 27 11.25 -5.97 -10.08
C ARG A 27 11.44 -5.43 -8.66
N THR A 28 12.37 -6.02 -7.92
CA THR A 28 12.82 -5.49 -6.63
C THR A 28 13.91 -4.44 -6.80
N TYR A 29 14.29 -3.82 -5.68
CA TYR A 29 15.36 -2.83 -5.59
C TYR A 29 16.70 -3.32 -6.16
N ARG A 30 17.39 -2.39 -6.82
CA ARG A 30 18.77 -2.49 -7.30
C ARG A 30 19.52 -1.22 -6.91
N GLU A 31 20.84 -1.33 -6.75
CA GLU A 31 21.69 -0.18 -6.50
C GLU A 31 21.51 0.89 -7.59
N GLY A 32 21.35 2.15 -7.18
CA GLY A 32 21.05 3.28 -8.07
C GLY A 32 19.56 3.64 -8.22
N ASP A 33 18.62 2.84 -7.67
CA ASP A 33 17.18 3.12 -7.78
C ASP A 33 16.69 4.32 -6.95
N ALA A 34 17.51 4.84 -6.03
CA ALA A 34 17.13 5.91 -5.10
C ALA A 34 16.48 7.11 -5.81
N LYS A 35 17.07 7.55 -6.92
CA LYS A 35 16.54 8.67 -7.71
C LYS A 35 15.15 8.40 -8.26
N GLY A 36 14.90 7.21 -8.80
CA GLY A 36 13.59 6.86 -9.35
C GLY A 36 12.53 6.66 -8.26
N TRP A 37 12.92 6.12 -7.10
CA TRP A 37 12.04 6.06 -5.94
C TRP A 37 11.62 7.46 -5.45
N ILE A 38 12.58 8.39 -5.34
CA ILE A 38 12.30 9.79 -4.94
C ILE A 38 11.30 10.47 -5.87
N ILE A 39 11.49 10.31 -7.20
CA ILE A 39 10.56 10.86 -8.20
C ILE A 39 9.17 10.24 -8.01
N ALA A 40 9.09 8.91 -7.90
CA ALA A 40 7.81 8.22 -7.74
C ALA A 40 7.07 8.63 -6.45
N CYS A 41 7.77 8.83 -5.35
CA CYS A 41 7.18 9.26 -4.08
C CYS A 41 6.79 10.74 -4.11
N THR A 42 7.63 11.61 -4.66
CA THR A 42 7.36 13.05 -4.77
C THR A 42 6.14 13.32 -5.65
N ASP A 43 6.08 12.70 -6.83
CA ASP A 43 4.98 12.93 -7.77
C ASP A 43 3.68 12.23 -7.35
N GLY A 44 3.79 11.16 -6.55
CA GLY A 44 2.67 10.26 -6.32
C GLY A 44 2.07 10.28 -4.92
N LEU A 45 2.79 10.72 -3.88
CA LEU A 45 2.31 10.72 -2.49
C LEU A 45 1.86 12.09 -1.97
N ASP A 46 2.22 13.20 -2.61
CA ASP A 46 1.91 14.55 -2.09
C ASP A 46 2.43 14.79 -0.65
N THR A 47 3.52 14.11 -0.26
CA THR A 47 4.12 14.17 1.09
C THR A 47 5.36 15.06 1.15
N GLY A 48 5.51 15.98 0.20
CA GLY A 48 6.66 16.88 0.12
C GLY A 48 7.88 16.31 -0.59
N ALA A 49 8.97 17.08 -0.59
CA ALA A 49 10.19 16.77 -1.33
C ALA A 49 11.02 15.72 -0.59
N TRP A 50 11.08 14.52 -1.14
CA TRP A 50 11.93 13.43 -0.65
C TRP A 50 13.38 13.66 -1.08
N ARG A 51 14.32 13.39 -0.19
CA ARG A 51 15.75 13.41 -0.51
C ARG A 51 16.34 12.01 -0.53
N GLU A 52 17.56 11.91 -1.05
CA GLU A 52 18.28 10.66 -1.08
C GLU A 52 18.54 10.12 0.33
N GLU A 53 18.85 11.00 1.29
CA GLU A 53 19.02 10.61 2.68
C GLU A 53 17.73 10.04 3.30
N ASP A 54 16.56 10.51 2.87
CA ASP A 54 15.27 9.95 3.30
C ASP A 54 15.09 8.52 2.77
N PHE A 55 15.47 8.25 1.52
CA PHE A 55 15.41 6.91 0.96
C PHE A 55 16.31 5.93 1.74
N TYR A 56 17.55 6.33 2.02
CA TYR A 56 18.45 5.48 2.81
C TYR A 56 17.92 5.26 4.23
N SER A 57 17.55 6.33 4.94
CA SER A 57 17.15 6.24 6.35
C SER A 57 15.78 5.59 6.56
N LYS A 58 14.80 5.85 5.69
CA LYS A 58 13.41 5.38 5.85
C LYS A 58 13.08 4.13 5.04
N MET A 59 13.93 3.74 4.09
CA MET A 59 13.75 2.54 3.27
C MET A 59 14.88 1.54 3.45
N LEU A 60 16.10 1.81 2.98
CA LEU A 60 17.17 0.80 2.93
C LEU A 60 17.70 0.39 4.31
N ASN A 61 17.78 1.34 5.24
CA ASN A 61 18.29 1.12 6.60
C ASN A 61 17.17 1.05 7.64
N ALA A 62 15.90 1.00 7.22
CA ALA A 62 14.78 0.93 8.13
C ALA A 62 14.58 -0.51 8.63
N ASP A 63 14.33 -0.64 9.93
CA ASP A 63 14.05 -1.94 10.55
C ASP A 63 12.86 -2.63 9.87
N GLY A 64 13.03 -3.92 9.58
CA GLY A 64 12.00 -4.74 8.96
C GLY A 64 11.84 -4.57 7.45
N ILE A 65 12.58 -3.66 6.81
CA ILE A 65 12.63 -3.56 5.36
C ILE A 65 13.89 -4.29 4.86
N VAL A 66 13.69 -5.26 3.98
CA VAL A 66 14.77 -5.94 3.25
C VAL A 66 14.69 -5.50 1.79
N HIS A 67 15.82 -5.48 1.08
CA HIS A 67 15.90 -5.03 -0.31
C HIS A 67 14.91 -5.75 -1.24
N GLU A 68 14.71 -7.05 -1.03
CA GLU A 68 13.74 -7.89 -1.75
C GLU A 68 12.29 -7.51 -1.46
N GLY A 69 12.03 -6.80 -0.36
CA GLY A 69 10.72 -6.25 0.01
C GLY A 69 10.41 -4.90 -0.62
N ILE A 70 11.35 -4.27 -1.34
CA ILE A 70 11.15 -3.00 -2.03
C ILE A 70 10.87 -3.27 -3.51
N PHE A 71 9.63 -3.05 -3.93
CA PHE A 71 9.16 -3.35 -5.28
C PHE A 71 9.01 -2.09 -6.12
N PHE A 72 9.40 -2.21 -7.39
CA PHE A 72 9.25 -1.20 -8.42
C PHE A 72 8.53 -1.78 -9.64
N ILE A 73 7.68 -0.96 -10.24
CA ILE A 73 7.27 -1.17 -11.63
C ILE A 73 8.06 -0.19 -12.48
N VAL A 74 8.74 -0.71 -13.50
CA VAL A 74 9.51 0.09 -14.47
C VAL A 74 8.85 0.04 -15.85
N ASP A 75 8.91 1.14 -16.59
CA ASP A 75 8.43 1.22 -17.97
C ASP A 75 9.50 0.75 -18.98
N GLY A 76 9.14 0.67 -20.27
CA GLY A 76 10.04 0.24 -21.35
C GLY A 76 11.23 1.17 -21.61
N ARG A 77 11.30 2.34 -20.97
CA ARG A 77 12.46 3.24 -21.00
C ARG A 77 13.38 3.05 -19.79
N GLY A 78 13.00 2.17 -18.85
CA GLY A 78 13.70 1.94 -17.60
C GLY A 78 13.34 2.93 -16.49
N GLU A 79 12.31 3.76 -16.66
CA GLU A 79 11.88 4.69 -15.62
C GLU A 79 10.99 3.98 -14.60
N ILE A 80 11.19 4.28 -13.31
CA ILE A 80 10.28 3.82 -12.25
C ILE A 80 8.94 4.53 -12.42
N ALA A 81 7.90 3.74 -12.67
CA ALA A 81 6.51 4.18 -12.78
C ALA A 81 5.78 4.18 -11.44
N GLY A 82 6.20 3.31 -10.50
CA GLY A 82 5.63 3.22 -9.17
C GLY A 82 6.44 2.32 -8.25
N THR A 83 6.15 2.43 -6.95
CA THR A 83 6.83 1.71 -5.86
C THR A 83 5.82 1.20 -4.83
N ALA A 84 6.16 0.11 -4.16
CA ALA A 84 5.53 -0.34 -2.92
C ALA A 84 6.53 -1.13 -2.10
N THR A 85 6.41 -1.09 -0.79
CA THR A 85 7.38 -1.74 0.10
C THR A 85 6.68 -2.60 1.15
N GLY A 86 7.12 -3.84 1.29
CA GLY A 86 6.77 -4.70 2.41
C GLY A 86 7.75 -4.47 3.56
N MET A 87 7.22 -4.10 4.72
CA MET A 87 7.95 -4.01 5.97
C MET A 87 7.47 -5.11 6.91
N ILE A 88 8.39 -5.88 7.49
CA ILE A 88 8.09 -6.87 8.53
C ILE A 88 8.06 -6.14 9.86
N LYS A 89 6.96 -6.26 10.60
CA LYS A 89 6.82 -5.62 11.90
C LYS A 89 7.38 -6.53 13.00
N PRO A 90 7.84 -5.97 14.13
CA PRO A 90 8.34 -6.78 15.26
C PRO A 90 7.28 -7.73 15.84
N GLU A 91 6.00 -7.38 15.69
CA GLU A 91 4.88 -8.23 16.08
C GLU A 91 4.85 -9.53 15.24
N PRO A 92 4.63 -10.70 15.87
CA PRO A 92 4.63 -11.97 15.17
C PRO A 92 3.67 -12.00 13.98
N ALA A 93 4.15 -12.51 12.84
CA ALA A 93 3.38 -12.69 11.62
C ALA A 93 2.67 -11.43 11.10
N HIS A 94 3.20 -10.24 11.42
CA HIS A 94 2.64 -8.96 11.00
C HIS A 94 3.53 -8.28 9.95
N GLY A 95 2.97 -8.06 8.77
CA GLY A 95 3.56 -7.22 7.73
C GLY A 95 2.91 -5.84 7.66
N TYR A 96 3.58 -4.91 7.02
CA TYR A 96 3.09 -3.57 6.79
C TYR A 96 3.36 -3.16 5.35
N LEU A 97 2.33 -2.69 4.66
CA LEU A 97 2.42 -2.20 3.29
C LEU A 97 2.75 -0.70 3.34
N HIS A 98 4.00 -0.38 3.06
CA HIS A 98 4.58 0.96 3.13
C HIS A 98 4.83 1.55 1.73
N MET A 99 4.84 2.88 1.64
CA MET A 99 5.30 3.65 0.48
C MET A 99 4.74 3.17 -0.87
N VAL A 100 3.42 3.08 -0.96
CA VAL A 100 2.72 2.73 -2.20
C VAL A 100 2.47 3.98 -3.03
N SER A 101 3.10 4.06 -4.20
CA SER A 101 2.98 5.20 -5.10
C SER A 101 2.99 4.79 -6.56
N VAL A 102 2.23 5.51 -7.38
CA VAL A 102 2.28 5.43 -8.85
C VAL A 102 2.28 6.87 -9.37
N ARG A 103 3.28 7.20 -10.22
CA ARG A 103 3.41 8.54 -10.80
C ARG A 103 2.14 8.89 -11.61
N PRO A 104 1.66 10.15 -11.58
CA PRO A 104 0.40 10.56 -12.19
C PRO A 104 0.16 10.09 -13.63
N GLU A 105 1.18 10.15 -14.48
CA GLU A 105 1.18 9.78 -15.89
C GLU A 105 1.00 8.27 -16.15
N PHE A 106 1.24 7.42 -15.14
CA PHE A 106 1.04 5.97 -15.23
C PHE A 106 -0.20 5.48 -14.46
N ARG A 107 -1.03 6.39 -13.94
CA ARG A 107 -2.28 6.04 -13.24
C ARG A 107 -3.33 5.51 -14.22
N GLY A 108 -4.32 4.80 -13.69
CA GLY A 108 -5.40 4.19 -14.49
C GLY A 108 -5.02 2.88 -15.20
N LEU A 109 -3.72 2.53 -15.26
CA LEU A 109 -3.23 1.27 -15.84
C LEU A 109 -3.33 0.07 -14.87
N GLY A 110 -3.71 0.32 -13.62
CA GLY A 110 -3.79 -0.71 -12.59
C GLY A 110 -2.43 -1.21 -12.10
N LEU A 111 -1.42 -0.35 -12.07
CA LEU A 111 -0.09 -0.67 -11.54
C LEU A 111 -0.10 -0.81 -10.00
N GLY A 112 -0.87 0.03 -9.29
CA GLY A 112 -0.95 -0.02 -7.82
C GLY A 112 -1.45 -1.37 -7.29
N ARG A 113 -2.40 -2.01 -7.97
CA ARG A 113 -2.91 -3.34 -7.58
C ARG A 113 -1.87 -4.44 -7.78
N ILE A 114 -1.00 -4.31 -8.79
CA ILE A 114 0.10 -5.24 -9.04
C ILE A 114 1.16 -5.09 -7.94
N LEU A 115 1.53 -3.85 -7.60
CA LEU A 115 2.44 -3.53 -6.50
C LEU A 115 1.94 -4.08 -5.16
N ASN A 116 0.67 -3.83 -4.82
CA ASN A 116 0.05 -4.38 -3.61
C ASN A 116 0.11 -5.92 -3.59
N THR A 117 -0.18 -6.55 -4.73
CA THR A 117 -0.14 -8.01 -4.88
C THR A 117 1.27 -8.56 -4.64
N ALA A 118 2.30 -7.91 -5.19
CA ALA A 118 3.69 -8.31 -5.02
C ALA A 118 4.11 -8.25 -3.54
N VAL A 119 3.78 -7.15 -2.85
CA VAL A 119 4.09 -7.01 -1.42
C VAL A 119 3.33 -8.03 -0.56
N LEU A 120 2.05 -8.28 -0.84
CA LEU A 120 1.28 -9.29 -0.11
C LEU A 120 1.87 -10.70 -0.27
N LYS A 121 2.32 -11.06 -1.48
CA LYS A 121 2.99 -12.34 -1.73
C LYS A 121 4.30 -12.44 -0.94
N TYR A 122 5.15 -11.43 -1.05
CA TYR A 122 6.41 -11.34 -0.32
C TYR A 122 6.22 -11.49 1.20
N LEU A 123 5.31 -10.71 1.79
CA LEU A 123 5.05 -10.77 3.24
C LEU A 123 4.46 -12.13 3.65
N THR A 124 3.60 -12.73 2.82
CA THR A 124 3.05 -14.07 3.08
C THR A 124 4.14 -15.15 3.05
N GLU A 125 5.08 -15.07 2.10
CA GLU A 125 6.25 -15.96 2.01
C GLU A 125 7.18 -15.78 3.22
N TYR A 126 7.26 -14.56 3.77
CA TYR A 126 7.96 -14.26 5.01
C TYR A 126 7.21 -14.71 6.28
N GLY A 127 6.07 -15.41 6.13
CA GLY A 127 5.29 -15.95 7.24
C GLY A 127 4.28 -14.99 7.85
N CYS A 128 4.08 -13.80 7.28
CA CYS A 128 3.04 -12.89 7.75
C CYS A 128 1.64 -13.46 7.45
N THR A 129 0.77 -13.45 8.46
CA THR A 129 -0.64 -13.83 8.33
C THR A 129 -1.56 -12.62 8.35
N ARG A 130 -1.02 -11.44 8.69
CA ARG A 130 -1.73 -10.16 8.62
C ARG A 130 -0.84 -9.08 8.02
N VAL A 131 -1.43 -8.17 7.26
CA VAL A 131 -0.75 -6.99 6.72
C VAL A 131 -1.59 -5.74 6.97
N THR A 132 -1.01 -4.71 7.56
CA THR A 132 -1.69 -3.41 7.75
C THR A 132 -1.09 -2.31 6.89
N LEU A 133 -1.82 -1.22 6.73
CA LEU A 133 -1.36 0.02 6.12
C LEU A 133 -2.14 1.20 6.68
N ASP A 134 -1.55 2.39 6.57
CA ASP A 134 -2.22 3.67 6.86
C ASP A 134 -2.41 4.48 5.58
N THR A 135 -3.48 5.26 5.52
CA THR A 135 -3.79 6.13 4.38
C THR A 135 -4.66 7.32 4.78
N ASP A 136 -4.59 8.39 3.99
CA ASP A 136 -5.46 9.56 4.16
C ASP A 136 -6.78 9.40 3.39
N ASP A 137 -7.84 10.02 3.92
CA ASP A 137 -9.23 9.92 3.44
C ASP A 137 -9.38 10.35 1.97
N HIS A 138 -8.58 11.32 1.52
CA HIS A 138 -8.65 11.87 0.16
C HIS A 138 -7.98 10.97 -0.89
N ARG A 139 -7.22 9.95 -0.49
CA ARG A 139 -6.48 9.04 -1.40
C ARG A 139 -7.37 7.95 -2.00
N ILE A 140 -8.54 8.33 -2.50
CA ILE A 140 -9.55 7.40 -3.05
C ILE A 140 -8.97 6.41 -4.09
N PRO A 141 -8.09 6.81 -5.04
CA PRO A 141 -7.50 5.86 -5.97
C PRO A 141 -6.63 4.78 -5.29
N ALA A 142 -5.87 5.13 -4.25
CA ALA A 142 -5.07 4.18 -3.50
C ALA A 142 -5.96 3.23 -2.68
N ILE A 143 -6.99 3.78 -2.02
CA ILE A 143 -7.97 3.00 -1.24
C ILE A 143 -8.67 1.96 -2.14
N LYS A 144 -9.10 2.34 -3.35
CA LYS A 144 -9.65 1.39 -4.34
C LYS A 144 -8.67 0.28 -4.69
N SER A 145 -7.37 0.60 -4.80
CA SER A 145 -6.31 -0.38 -5.04
C SER A 145 -6.14 -1.36 -3.87
N TYR A 146 -6.19 -0.87 -2.63
CA TYR A 146 -6.11 -1.71 -1.43
C TYR A 146 -7.32 -2.62 -1.29
N LEU A 147 -8.53 -2.08 -1.46
CA LEU A 147 -9.79 -2.85 -1.43
C LEU A 147 -9.78 -3.99 -2.45
N SER A 148 -9.30 -3.71 -3.66
CA SER A 148 -9.16 -4.69 -4.74
C SER A 148 -8.16 -5.81 -4.42
N ALA A 149 -7.09 -5.48 -3.67
CA ALA A 149 -6.10 -6.43 -3.18
C ALA A 149 -6.58 -7.23 -1.94
N GLY A 150 -7.78 -6.94 -1.43
CA GLY A 150 -8.39 -7.68 -0.32
C GLY A 150 -8.27 -7.02 1.05
N PHE A 151 -7.67 -5.82 1.14
CA PHE A 151 -7.66 -5.05 2.38
C PHE A 151 -9.07 -4.59 2.75
N ARG A 152 -9.33 -4.43 4.04
CA ARG A 152 -10.60 -3.95 4.59
C ARG A 152 -10.38 -2.85 5.62
N PRO A 153 -11.33 -1.92 5.79
CA PRO A 153 -11.27 -0.87 6.81
C PRO A 153 -11.06 -1.40 8.23
N VAL A 154 -10.28 -0.69 9.03
CA VAL A 154 -10.14 -0.89 10.48
C VAL A 154 -10.81 0.25 11.24
N LEU A 155 -11.57 -0.09 12.27
CA LEU A 155 -12.27 0.85 13.16
C LEU A 155 -11.50 0.98 14.49
N HIS A 156 -10.42 1.76 14.48
CA HIS A 156 -9.50 1.96 15.63
C HIS A 156 -9.77 3.24 16.46
N SER A 157 -10.81 3.99 16.10
CA SER A 157 -11.30 5.13 16.89
C SER A 157 -12.77 5.45 16.60
N PRO A 158 -13.47 6.16 17.51
CA PRO A 158 -14.91 6.43 17.36
C PRO A 158 -15.32 7.14 16.06
N ASP A 159 -14.44 7.99 15.50
CA ASP A 159 -14.70 8.73 14.25
C ASP A 159 -14.55 7.87 12.98
N MET A 160 -13.95 6.67 13.07
CA MET A 160 -13.66 5.83 11.90
C MET A 160 -14.90 5.39 11.15
N VAL A 161 -16.02 5.15 11.83
CA VAL A 161 -17.26 4.71 11.16
C VAL A 161 -17.73 5.75 10.15
N GLU A 162 -17.81 7.02 10.55
CA GLU A 162 -18.29 8.09 9.67
C GLU A 162 -17.26 8.47 8.59
N ARG A 163 -15.97 8.42 8.92
CA ARG A 163 -14.90 8.67 7.95
C ARG A 163 -14.86 7.60 6.87
N TRP A 164 -14.91 6.32 7.26
CA TRP A 164 -14.98 5.23 6.30
C TRP A 164 -16.27 5.30 5.48
N LYS A 165 -17.44 5.58 6.07
CA LYS A 165 -18.67 5.84 5.28
C LYS A 165 -18.46 6.92 4.21
N SER A 166 -17.83 8.04 4.57
CA SER A 166 -17.53 9.14 3.65
C SER A 166 -16.60 8.71 2.50
N VAL A 167 -15.52 7.99 2.82
CA VAL A 167 -14.59 7.43 1.83
C VAL A 167 -15.31 6.45 0.91
N MET A 168 -16.07 5.51 1.49
CA MET A 168 -16.68 4.39 0.76
C MET A 168 -17.69 4.86 -0.30
N LYS A 169 -18.36 6.01 -0.11
CA LYS A 169 -19.20 6.66 -1.14
C LYS A 169 -18.49 6.89 -2.48
N ASN A 170 -17.17 7.06 -2.45
CA ASN A 170 -16.36 7.34 -3.63
C ASN A 170 -15.69 6.08 -4.22
N THR A 171 -15.91 4.91 -3.61
CA THR A 171 -15.24 3.65 -3.99
C THR A 171 -16.04 2.79 -4.97
N GLY A 172 -17.36 2.95 -5.02
CA GLY A 172 -18.28 2.10 -5.80
C GLY A 172 -18.75 0.83 -5.09
N TYR A 173 -18.29 0.58 -3.86
CA TYR A 173 -18.79 -0.49 -3.00
C TYR A 173 -20.10 -0.06 -2.33
N LYS A 174 -21.07 -0.97 -2.21
CA LYS A 174 -22.34 -0.75 -1.49
C LYS A 174 -22.23 -1.08 -0.02
N GLU A 175 -21.40 -2.06 0.29
CA GLU A 175 -21.09 -2.48 1.65
C GLU A 175 -19.67 -3.04 1.73
N ILE A 176 -19.08 -3.01 2.91
CA ILE A 176 -17.75 -3.59 3.16
C ILE A 176 -17.65 -4.11 4.58
N ASN A 177 -17.12 -5.32 4.73
CA ASN A 177 -16.73 -5.86 6.03
C ASN A 177 -15.58 -5.04 6.60
N THR A 178 -15.54 -4.87 7.92
CA THR A 178 -14.48 -4.13 8.62
C THR A 178 -13.81 -5.01 9.66
N PHE A 179 -12.73 -4.50 10.24
CA PHE A 179 -12.06 -5.07 11.39
C PHE A 179 -12.02 -4.07 12.57
N THR A 180 -11.89 -4.59 13.78
CA THR A 180 -11.53 -3.79 14.96
C THR A 180 -10.01 -3.64 15.06
N GLU A 181 -9.53 -2.80 15.98
CA GLU A 181 -8.08 -2.63 16.23
C GLU A 181 -7.39 -3.93 16.66
N ASP A 182 -8.14 -4.83 17.31
CA ASP A 182 -7.68 -6.18 17.71
C ASP A 182 -7.84 -7.24 16.61
N ASP A 183 -7.95 -6.85 15.33
CA ASP A 183 -8.14 -7.71 14.15
C ASP A 183 -9.40 -8.59 14.14
N ASN A 184 -10.35 -8.37 15.06
CA ASN A 184 -11.62 -9.08 15.07
C ASN A 184 -12.55 -8.55 13.98
N THR A 185 -13.52 -9.37 13.54
CA THR A 185 -14.55 -8.91 12.61
C THR A 185 -15.34 -7.76 13.22
N GLY A 186 -15.34 -6.62 12.53
CA GLY A 186 -16.10 -5.43 12.89
C GLY A 186 -17.47 -5.37 12.20
N PRO A 187 -18.28 -4.34 12.51
CA PRO A 187 -19.56 -4.12 11.84
C PRO A 187 -19.37 -3.85 10.35
N VAL A 188 -20.35 -4.25 9.53
CA VAL A 188 -20.39 -3.90 8.11
C VAL A 188 -20.68 -2.42 7.96
N ILE A 189 -19.94 -1.73 7.10
CA ILE A 189 -20.28 -0.37 6.66
C ILE A 189 -21.13 -0.48 5.39
N THR A 190 -22.36 0.02 5.46
CA THR A 190 -23.23 0.26 4.30
C THR A 190 -23.10 1.72 3.85
N VAL A 191 -23.05 1.93 2.54
CA VAL A 191 -22.75 3.21 1.87
C VAL A 191 -24.02 3.94 1.44
#